data_AF-A0A952LVX6-F1
#
_entry.id   AF-A0A952LVX6-F1
#
_cell.length_a   1.000
_cell.length_b   1.000
_cell.length_c   1.000
_cell.angle_alpha   90.00
_cell.angle_beta   90.00
_cell.angle_gamma   90.00
#
_symmetry.space_group_name_H-M   'P 1'
#
loop_
_entity.id
_entity.type
_entity.pdbx_description
1 polymer ?
#
loop_
_entity_poly.entity_id
_entity_poly.type
_entity_poly.pdbx_seq_one_letter_code
_entity_poly.pdbx_strand_id
1 'polypeptide(L)'
;MDIQPAANTSLETSPAFGATVGASTVPFSVIFQNNQLLNREFIDVFGLQVTSQFAIRNHYERLEKFLHSCLWWGLGLTAPILLERLISRRFSNNLRRDPKHRHLFKDPESIPKPAYQGAWYQKLAQYIGNLGKDSILRFPFEWFDPSKSDATKTNPSHFNRLAEDLGFKDTHALKTFLANKAVKSRILKGKFGIMTLDLLAMMSVGQLQAWAKNAMTEKLSGRQGFSGEFTYTSDAYLTDTNQNYQAEKGKRFWQGMAAGFLGGVVAIPAVLWTGLKAKQSKGLARVVKNVIPHFNYHNGIFMSRWLILASAIFNGIIPQLMAARDGQEKREMLINTGAIFFFFMVGDSLYSGLRANHLQKKVDKLFPDLKAKLVQRGVWGLPAQTPLREIVDSVGKDHLLYKMARRNYWSGLVATCLGVGLVLPLLNYRFTKHKVMQDQSVWLAKRAGHHYEPLKRYRLLPDMRHFVPSTM
;
A
#
# COMPACT_ATOMS: atom_id res chain seq x y z
N MET A 1 22.92 -51.73 -21.21
CA MET A 1 22.64 -50.41 -21.80
C MET A 1 23.00 -49.38 -20.74
N ASP A 2 24.23 -48.87 -20.84
CA ASP A 2 24.73 -47.83 -19.95
C ASP A 2 24.10 -46.49 -20.34
N ILE A 3 23.37 -45.89 -19.40
CA ILE A 3 22.84 -44.54 -19.55
C ILE A 3 23.97 -43.59 -19.16
N GLN A 4 24.68 -43.05 -20.15
CA GLN A 4 25.60 -41.95 -19.94
C GLN A 4 24.84 -40.72 -19.41
N PRO A 5 25.39 -39.98 -18.42
CA PRO A 5 24.84 -38.70 -18.02
C PRO A 5 25.01 -37.70 -19.18
N ALA A 6 23.89 -37.10 -19.58
CA ALA A 6 23.85 -36.10 -20.65
C ALA A 6 24.87 -34.99 -20.39
N ALA A 7 25.70 -34.76 -21.42
CA ALA A 7 26.66 -33.68 -21.48
C ALA A 7 25.99 -32.33 -21.17
N ASN A 8 26.70 -31.51 -20.40
CA ASN A 8 26.40 -30.09 -20.19
C ASN A 8 26.39 -29.36 -21.54
N THR A 9 25.24 -29.31 -22.20
CA THR A 9 24.98 -28.33 -23.25
C THR A 9 24.76 -26.99 -22.59
N SER A 10 25.81 -26.17 -22.58
CA SER A 10 25.77 -24.74 -22.37
C SER A 10 24.86 -24.09 -23.42
N LEU A 11 23.59 -23.88 -23.07
CA LEU A 11 22.66 -23.08 -23.86
C LEU A 11 21.92 -22.11 -22.92
N GLU A 12 22.28 -20.84 -23.08
CA GLU A 12 21.50 -19.66 -22.71
C GLU A 12 21.18 -19.43 -21.23
N THR A 13 22.21 -19.15 -20.44
CA THR A 13 22.04 -18.24 -19.30
C THR A 13 21.87 -16.82 -19.84
N SER A 14 20.63 -16.42 -20.13
CA SER A 14 20.31 -14.98 -20.23
C SER A 14 20.63 -14.33 -18.87
N PRO A 15 21.57 -13.37 -18.77
CA PRO A 15 21.88 -12.69 -17.51
C PRO A 15 20.83 -11.64 -17.14
N ALA A 16 19.72 -11.56 -17.89
CA ALA A 16 18.65 -10.67 -17.55
C ALA A 16 17.81 -11.26 -16.41
N PHE A 17 17.50 -10.45 -15.39
CA PHE A 17 16.38 -10.64 -14.44
C PHE A 17 16.67 -11.18 -13.03
N GLY A 18 17.77 -10.81 -12.38
CA GLY A 18 17.83 -10.99 -10.92
C GLY A 18 18.92 -10.26 -10.17
N ALA A 19 18.54 -9.61 -9.06
CA ALA A 19 19.50 -9.18 -8.06
C ALA A 19 20.10 -10.42 -7.37
N THR A 20 21.42 -10.55 -7.42
CA THR A 20 22.19 -11.63 -6.78
C THR A 20 22.30 -11.39 -5.27
N VAL A 21 21.85 -12.36 -4.48
CA VAL A 21 22.12 -12.50 -3.04
C VAL A 21 22.50 -13.96 -2.83
N GLY A 22 23.80 -14.26 -2.76
CA GLY A 22 24.31 -15.62 -2.96
C GLY A 22 24.02 -16.13 -4.38
N ALA A 23 24.49 -17.34 -4.73
CA ALA A 23 24.44 -17.91 -6.08
C ALA A 23 23.01 -18.14 -6.67
N SER A 24 21.95 -17.61 -6.06
CA SER A 24 20.57 -17.69 -6.57
C SER A 24 19.92 -16.31 -6.62
N THR A 25 19.47 -15.93 -7.82
CA THR A 25 18.70 -14.71 -8.04
C THR A 25 17.26 -14.90 -7.54
N VAL A 26 16.82 -14.07 -6.60
CA VAL A 26 15.41 -14.07 -6.15
C VAL A 26 14.52 -13.59 -7.32
N PRO A 27 13.50 -14.36 -7.73
CA PRO A 27 12.66 -13.97 -8.85
C PRO A 27 11.92 -12.64 -8.60
N PHE A 28 11.74 -11.82 -9.63
CA PHE A 28 11.06 -10.52 -9.51
C PHE A 28 9.65 -10.63 -8.90
N SER A 29 8.87 -11.65 -9.27
CA SER A 29 7.54 -11.84 -8.70
C SER A 29 7.56 -12.03 -7.18
N VAL A 30 8.64 -12.61 -6.64
CA VAL A 30 8.83 -12.77 -5.21
C VAL A 30 9.12 -11.42 -4.56
N ILE A 31 9.99 -10.61 -5.17
CA ILE A 31 10.30 -9.25 -4.71
C ILE A 31 9.02 -8.41 -4.70
N PHE A 32 8.26 -8.46 -5.79
CA PHE A 32 7.05 -7.68 -5.97
C PHE A 32 5.93 -8.13 -5.03
N GLN A 33 5.66 -9.43 -4.88
CA GLN A 33 4.64 -9.93 -3.94
C GLN A 33 4.99 -9.57 -2.49
N ASN A 34 6.26 -9.65 -2.13
CA ASN A 34 6.70 -9.29 -0.78
C ASN A 34 6.59 -7.77 -0.54
N ASN A 35 6.74 -6.94 -1.57
CA ASN A 35 6.61 -5.49 -1.44
C ASN A 35 5.14 -5.05 -1.51
N GLN A 36 4.52 -4.91 -0.33
CA GLN A 36 3.11 -4.55 -0.20
C GLN A 36 2.80 -3.14 -0.70
N LEU A 37 3.76 -2.22 -0.62
CA LEU A 37 3.60 -0.89 -1.20
C LEU A 37 3.54 -1.00 -2.72
N LEU A 38 4.49 -1.69 -3.38
CA LEU A 38 4.47 -1.88 -4.83
C LEU A 38 3.19 -2.57 -5.32
N ASN A 39 2.67 -3.57 -4.59
CA ASN A 39 1.38 -4.17 -4.89
C ASN A 39 0.24 -3.16 -4.85
N ARG A 40 0.18 -2.36 -3.79
CA ARG A 40 -0.82 -1.30 -3.65
C ARG A 40 -0.72 -0.31 -4.79
N GLU A 41 0.47 0.20 -5.05
CA GLU A 41 0.73 1.18 -6.10
C GLU A 41 0.34 0.63 -7.47
N PHE A 42 0.62 -0.64 -7.74
CA PHE A 42 0.20 -1.27 -8.99
C PHE A 42 -1.32 -1.35 -9.12
N ILE A 43 -2.02 -1.74 -8.05
CA ILE A 43 -3.49 -1.75 -8.02
C ILE A 43 -4.04 -0.32 -8.13
N ASP A 44 -3.42 0.65 -7.50
CA ASP A 44 -3.88 2.04 -7.58
C ASP A 44 -3.71 2.57 -9.01
N VAL A 45 -2.57 2.30 -9.65
CA VAL A 45 -2.24 2.85 -10.96
C VAL A 45 -3.01 2.15 -12.07
N PHE A 46 -2.80 0.84 -12.20
CA PHE A 46 -3.40 0.05 -13.28
C PHE A 46 -4.82 -0.34 -12.96
N GLY A 47 -5.13 -0.51 -11.67
CA GLY A 47 -6.48 -0.71 -11.22
C GLY A 47 -7.25 0.59 -11.25
N LEU A 48 -6.97 1.61 -10.45
CA LEU A 48 -7.83 2.79 -10.36
C LEU A 48 -7.52 3.90 -11.36
N GLN A 49 -6.28 4.37 -11.44
CA GLN A 49 -5.94 5.62 -12.12
C GLN A 49 -6.12 5.52 -13.63
N VAL A 50 -5.56 4.48 -14.27
CA VAL A 50 -5.66 4.27 -15.73
C VAL A 50 -7.10 4.01 -16.14
N THR A 51 -7.80 3.15 -15.41
CA THR A 51 -9.17 2.75 -15.77
C THR A 51 -10.18 3.86 -15.50
N SER A 52 -10.00 4.61 -14.41
CA SER A 52 -10.86 5.75 -14.08
C SER A 52 -10.76 6.83 -15.14
N GLN A 53 -9.71 6.86 -15.98
CA GLN A 53 -9.64 7.72 -17.14
C GLN A 53 -10.76 7.44 -18.15
N PHE A 54 -11.18 6.18 -18.30
CA PHE A 54 -12.27 5.79 -19.19
C PHE A 54 -13.65 6.11 -18.60
N ALA A 55 -13.74 6.27 -17.27
CA ALA A 55 -14.97 6.63 -16.55
C ALA A 55 -15.06 8.13 -16.23
N ILE A 56 -14.19 8.96 -16.84
CA ILE A 56 -14.21 10.41 -16.65
C ILE A 56 -15.44 11.03 -17.29
N ARG A 57 -16.05 11.96 -16.56
CA ARG A 57 -17.24 12.69 -17.01
C ARG A 57 -16.88 13.96 -17.77
N ASN A 58 -15.77 14.60 -17.41
CA ASN A 58 -15.29 15.84 -18.04
C ASN A 58 -13.78 16.07 -17.87
N HIS A 59 -13.23 17.04 -18.62
CA HIS A 59 -11.80 17.34 -18.59
C HIS A 59 -11.29 17.88 -17.25
N TYR A 60 -12.13 18.49 -16.41
CA TYR A 60 -11.71 18.92 -15.06
C TYR A 60 -11.58 17.73 -14.11
N GLU A 61 -12.52 16.79 -14.12
CA GLU A 61 -12.40 15.52 -13.38
C GLU A 61 -11.17 14.73 -13.86
N ARG A 62 -10.86 14.76 -15.18
CA ARG A 62 -9.62 14.19 -15.73
C ARG A 62 -8.39 14.78 -15.08
N LEU A 63 -8.35 16.11 -15.03
CA LEU A 63 -7.22 16.84 -14.48
C LEU A 63 -7.08 16.57 -12.97
N GLU A 64 -8.18 16.54 -12.21
CA GLU A 64 -8.15 16.17 -10.79
C GLU A 64 -7.51 14.78 -10.60
N LYS A 65 -7.95 13.78 -11.37
CA LYS A 65 -7.43 12.40 -11.29
C LYS A 65 -5.97 12.33 -11.73
N PHE A 66 -5.58 13.07 -12.75
CA PHE A 66 -4.19 13.15 -13.20
C PHE A 66 -3.29 13.79 -12.13
N LEU A 67 -3.67 14.93 -11.57
CA LEU A 67 -2.91 15.60 -10.51
C LEU A 67 -2.85 14.76 -9.24
N HIS A 68 -3.95 14.08 -8.90
CA HIS A 68 -3.99 13.11 -7.81
C HIS A 68 -2.92 12.03 -8.01
N SER A 69 -2.83 11.49 -9.22
CA SER A 69 -1.81 10.50 -9.61
C SER A 69 -0.41 11.08 -9.49
N CYS A 70 -0.14 12.23 -10.11
CA CYS A 70 1.18 12.87 -10.09
C CYS A 70 1.68 13.20 -8.68
N LEU A 71 0.80 13.71 -7.79
CA LEU A 71 1.15 13.98 -6.39
C LEU A 71 1.45 12.69 -5.62
N TRP A 72 0.65 11.65 -5.86
CA TRP A 72 0.85 10.36 -5.21
C TRP A 72 2.17 9.70 -5.64
N TRP A 73 2.49 9.70 -6.93
CA TRP A 73 3.77 9.22 -7.44
C TRP A 73 4.95 10.08 -6.98
N GLY A 74 4.85 11.39 -7.21
CA GLY A 74 5.92 12.33 -6.93
C GLY A 74 6.28 12.35 -5.45
N LEU A 75 5.29 12.45 -4.57
CA LEU A 75 5.54 12.59 -3.14
C LEU A 75 5.40 11.27 -2.38
N GLY A 76 4.44 10.41 -2.72
CA GLY A 76 4.19 9.15 -2.01
C GLY A 76 5.23 8.05 -2.29
N LEU A 77 5.75 7.96 -3.52
CA LEU A 77 6.82 7.01 -3.86
C LEU A 77 8.21 7.63 -3.69
N THR A 78 8.44 8.82 -4.25
CA THR A 78 9.79 9.39 -4.31
C THR A 78 10.27 9.92 -2.95
N ALA A 79 9.40 10.54 -2.16
CA ALA A 79 9.83 11.16 -0.90
C ALA A 79 10.27 10.12 0.15
N PRO A 80 9.53 9.03 0.42
CA PRO A 80 9.97 7.99 1.36
C PRO A 80 11.28 7.34 0.91
N ILE A 81 11.43 7.06 -0.39
CA ILE A 81 12.66 6.50 -0.97
C ILE A 81 13.87 7.42 -0.72
N LEU A 82 13.72 8.72 -0.96
CA LEU A 82 14.81 9.69 -0.77
C LEU A 82 15.12 9.92 0.71
N LEU A 83 14.09 10.07 1.54
CA LEU A 83 14.22 10.31 2.97
C LEU A 83 14.83 9.10 3.70
N GLU A 84 14.38 7.88 3.38
CA GLU A 84 14.97 6.67 3.94
C GLU A 84 16.47 6.61 3.64
N ARG A 85 16.87 6.88 2.38
CA ARG A 85 18.27 6.84 1.99
C ARG A 85 19.11 7.85 2.75
N LEU A 86 18.63 9.08 2.89
CA LEU A 86 19.35 10.14 3.60
C LEU A 86 19.48 9.83 5.10
N ILE A 87 18.39 9.39 5.73
CA ILE A 87 18.33 9.16 7.18
C ILE A 87 19.04 7.86 7.55
N SER A 88 18.73 6.76 6.88
CA SER A 88 19.35 5.45 7.14
C SER A 88 20.84 5.50 6.90
N ARG A 89 21.31 6.11 5.79
CA ARG A 89 22.75 6.24 5.53
C ARG A 89 23.44 7.06 6.62
N ARG A 90 22.84 8.16 7.08
CA ARG A 90 23.40 8.98 8.15
C ARG A 90 23.46 8.22 9.48
N PHE A 91 22.38 7.51 9.84
CA PHE A 91 22.30 6.78 11.11
C PHE A 91 23.23 5.57 11.14
N SER A 92 23.30 4.80 10.05
CA SER A 92 24.15 3.62 9.94
C SER A 92 25.63 3.99 9.87
N ASN A 93 25.97 5.09 9.19
CA ASN A 93 27.32 5.64 9.26
C ASN A 93 27.70 6.07 10.68
N ASN A 94 26.77 6.68 11.43
CA ASN A 94 27.03 7.07 12.81
C ASN A 94 27.22 5.85 13.73
N LEU A 95 26.43 4.79 13.56
CA LEU A 95 26.59 3.53 14.31
C LEU A 95 27.91 2.81 14.00
N ARG A 96 28.30 2.74 12.72
CA ARG A 96 29.57 2.11 12.29
C ARG A 96 30.80 2.89 12.74
N ARG A 97 30.69 4.22 12.86
CA ARG A 97 31.76 5.09 13.34
C ARG A 97 31.87 5.13 14.87
N ASP A 98 30.91 4.57 15.61
CA ASP A 98 30.99 4.49 17.08
C ASP A 98 32.14 3.54 17.49
N PRO A 99 33.23 4.06 18.11
CA PRO A 99 34.41 3.26 18.45
C PRO A 99 34.07 2.05 19.32
N LYS A 100 33.01 2.14 20.13
CA LYS A 100 32.58 1.08 21.06
C LYS A 100 32.01 -0.15 20.34
N HIS A 101 31.55 -0.01 19.11
CA HIS A 101 30.86 -1.07 18.38
C HIS A 101 31.56 -1.48 17.08
N ARG A 102 32.57 -0.71 16.64
CA ARG A 102 33.32 -0.95 15.40
C ARG A 102 33.85 -2.38 15.27
N HIS A 103 34.32 -2.98 16.36
CA HIS A 103 34.91 -4.34 16.38
C HIS A 103 33.91 -5.48 16.08
N LEU A 104 32.60 -5.22 16.15
CA LEU A 104 31.54 -6.20 15.91
C LEU A 104 31.16 -6.33 14.42
N PHE A 105 31.57 -5.36 13.61
CA PHE A 105 31.31 -5.32 12.17
C PHE A 105 32.49 -5.88 11.38
N LYS A 106 32.22 -6.44 10.20
CA LYS A 106 33.23 -6.75 9.18
C LYS A 106 33.88 -5.46 8.69
N ASP A 107 35.16 -5.53 8.29
CA ASP A 107 35.83 -4.36 7.74
C ASP A 107 35.09 -3.85 6.50
N PRO A 108 34.90 -2.53 6.34
CA PRO A 108 34.14 -1.96 5.22
C PRO A 108 34.64 -2.41 3.85
N GLU A 109 35.93 -2.69 3.74
CA GLU A 109 36.60 -3.14 2.50
C GLU A 109 36.34 -4.62 2.18
N SER A 110 35.97 -5.41 3.20
CA SER A 110 35.59 -6.83 3.03
C SER A 110 34.15 -7.03 2.57
N ILE A 111 33.34 -5.96 2.55
CA ILE A 111 31.96 -6.01 2.08
C ILE A 111 31.98 -5.91 0.55
N PRO A 112 31.57 -6.95 -0.20
CA PRO A 112 31.66 -6.95 -1.65
C PRO A 112 30.87 -5.76 -2.23
N LYS A 113 31.58 -4.88 -2.95
CA LYS A 113 30.95 -3.82 -3.72
C LYS A 113 30.09 -4.48 -4.81
N PRO A 114 28.81 -4.12 -4.94
CA PRO A 114 27.96 -4.74 -5.95
C PRO A 114 28.52 -4.45 -7.35
N ALA A 115 28.73 -5.51 -8.13
CA ALA A 115 29.14 -5.42 -9.53
C ALA A 115 28.03 -4.74 -10.35
N TYR A 116 28.37 -3.66 -11.03
CA TYR A 116 27.44 -2.82 -11.80
C TYR A 116 27.38 -3.28 -13.25
N GLN A 117 26.26 -3.85 -13.70
CA GLN A 117 25.96 -4.00 -15.13
C GLN A 117 24.44 -3.93 -15.42
N GLY A 118 24.05 -3.06 -16.37
CA GLY A 118 22.89 -3.22 -17.27
C GLY A 118 21.45 -2.96 -16.75
N ALA A 119 20.63 -2.32 -17.59
CA ALA A 119 19.18 -2.06 -17.49
C ALA A 119 18.66 -1.27 -16.26
N TRP A 120 18.07 -0.09 -16.50
CA TRP A 120 17.49 0.80 -15.47
C TRP A 120 16.51 0.11 -14.51
N TYR A 121 15.82 -0.94 -14.96
CA TYR A 121 14.92 -1.74 -14.15
C TYR A 121 15.65 -2.71 -13.20
N GLN A 122 16.77 -3.31 -13.61
CA GLN A 122 17.64 -4.07 -12.70
C GLN A 122 18.30 -3.13 -11.69
N LYS A 123 18.66 -1.91 -12.12
CA LYS A 123 19.07 -0.83 -11.20
C LYS A 123 17.97 -0.50 -10.21
N LEU A 124 16.70 -0.40 -10.62
CA LEU A 124 15.58 -0.14 -9.72
C LEU A 124 15.32 -1.30 -8.75
N ALA A 125 15.34 -2.55 -9.21
CA ALA A 125 15.17 -3.74 -8.36
C ALA A 125 16.34 -3.94 -7.38
N GLN A 126 17.58 -3.72 -7.83
CA GLN A 126 18.75 -3.66 -6.94
C GLN A 126 18.67 -2.44 -6.01
N TYR A 127 18.18 -1.29 -6.47
CA TYR A 127 18.02 -0.08 -5.66
C TYR A 127 17.02 -0.31 -4.53
N ILE A 128 15.85 -0.90 -4.84
CA ILE A 128 14.84 -1.34 -3.87
C ILE A 128 15.39 -2.44 -2.96
N GLY A 129 16.16 -3.40 -3.48
CA GLY A 129 16.79 -4.45 -2.68
C GLY A 129 17.95 -3.96 -1.79
N ASN A 130 18.68 -2.93 -2.22
CA ASN A 130 19.83 -2.35 -1.51
C ASN A 130 19.43 -1.22 -0.56
N LEU A 131 18.26 -0.59 -0.73
CA LEU A 131 17.68 0.40 0.20
C LEU A 131 17.67 -0.11 1.65
N GLY A 132 17.56 -1.44 1.83
CA GLY A 132 17.60 -2.06 3.14
C GLY A 132 18.98 -2.44 3.70
N LYS A 133 20.06 -2.60 2.92
CA LYS A 133 21.28 -3.35 3.36
C LYS A 133 21.92 -2.81 4.65
N ASP A 134 21.82 -1.51 4.88
CA ASP A 134 22.37 -0.86 6.06
C ASP A 134 21.30 -0.39 7.06
N SER A 135 20.02 -0.68 6.84
CA SER A 135 18.93 0.01 7.55
C SER A 135 18.63 -0.62 8.91
N ILE A 136 18.59 0.23 9.94
CA ILE A 136 18.06 -0.11 11.28
C ILE A 136 16.62 -0.62 11.24
N LEU A 137 15.89 -0.36 10.14
CA LEU A 137 14.51 -0.81 9.97
C LEU A 137 14.41 -2.34 9.92
N ARG A 138 15.46 -3.06 9.53
CA ARG A 138 15.44 -4.53 9.43
C ARG A 138 15.23 -5.29 10.75
N PHE A 139 15.44 -4.64 11.90
CA PHE A 139 15.16 -5.26 13.19
C PHE A 139 13.65 -5.34 13.45
N PRO A 140 13.02 -6.51 13.64
CA PRO A 140 11.60 -6.59 13.99
C PRO A 140 11.28 -5.87 15.31
N PHE A 141 10.14 -5.18 15.40
CA PHE A 141 9.72 -4.47 16.62
C PHE A 141 9.58 -5.43 17.82
N GLU A 142 9.19 -6.68 17.57
CA GLU A 142 9.03 -7.69 18.61
C GLU A 142 10.34 -8.08 19.28
N TRP A 143 11.50 -7.82 18.64
CA TRP A 143 12.80 -8.07 19.26
C TRP A 143 13.13 -7.07 20.37
N PHE A 144 12.33 -6.01 20.48
CA PHE A 144 12.39 -5.02 21.55
C PHE A 144 11.27 -5.20 22.59
N ASP A 145 10.39 -6.21 22.42
CA ASP A 145 9.39 -6.56 23.43
C ASP A 145 10.08 -7.30 24.61
N PRO A 146 10.09 -6.72 25.83
CA PRO A 146 10.75 -7.32 26.98
C PRO A 146 10.07 -8.62 27.46
N SER A 147 8.85 -8.92 27.01
CA SER A 147 8.12 -10.14 27.36
C SER A 147 8.43 -11.34 26.44
N LYS A 148 9.06 -11.12 25.28
CA LYS A 148 9.46 -12.21 24.39
C LYS A 148 10.90 -12.63 24.71
N SER A 149 11.03 -13.79 25.35
CA SER A 149 12.33 -14.40 25.63
C SER A 149 13.02 -14.77 24.32
N ASP A 150 14.14 -14.10 24.06
CA ASP A 150 15.13 -14.43 23.04
C ASP A 150 14.61 -14.48 21.58
N ALA A 151 14.77 -13.36 20.87
CA ALA A 151 14.47 -13.20 19.44
C ALA A 151 15.09 -14.29 18.53
N THR A 152 16.08 -15.01 19.05
CA THR A 152 16.84 -16.04 18.32
C THR A 152 16.09 -17.37 18.23
N LYS A 153 15.09 -17.62 19.09
CA LYS A 153 14.33 -18.88 19.12
C LYS A 153 13.18 -18.94 18.13
N THR A 154 12.65 -17.80 17.68
CA THR A 154 11.43 -17.75 16.86
C THR A 154 11.69 -17.88 15.36
N ASN A 155 12.88 -17.51 14.85
CA ASN A 155 13.27 -17.77 13.46
C ASN A 155 14.81 -17.72 13.28
N PRO A 156 15.52 -18.84 13.53
CA PRO A 156 16.99 -18.89 13.46
C PRO A 156 17.53 -18.55 12.07
N SER A 157 16.86 -19.02 11.01
CA SER A 157 17.27 -18.77 9.63
C SER A 157 17.21 -17.29 9.24
N HIS A 158 16.26 -16.55 9.82
CA HIS A 158 16.12 -15.12 9.62
C HIS A 158 17.16 -14.34 10.42
N PHE A 159 17.43 -14.76 11.65
CA PHE A 159 18.45 -14.16 12.51
C PHE A 159 19.86 -14.27 11.90
N ASN A 160 20.21 -15.45 11.37
CA ASN A 160 21.50 -15.70 10.72
C ASN A 160 21.69 -14.82 9.48
N ARG A 161 20.66 -14.75 8.62
CA ARG A 161 20.68 -13.88 7.43
C ARG A 161 20.81 -12.41 7.79
N LEU A 162 20.11 -11.95 8.83
CA LEU A 162 20.21 -10.56 9.26
C LEU A 162 21.61 -10.21 9.78
N ALA A 163 22.25 -11.13 10.52
CA ALA A 163 23.63 -10.95 10.97
C ALA A 163 24.58 -10.78 9.78
N GLU A 164 24.45 -11.63 8.75
CA GLU A 164 25.23 -11.55 7.52
C GLU A 164 24.97 -10.25 6.75
N ASP A 165 23.69 -9.91 6.53
CA ASP A 165 23.27 -8.74 5.76
C ASP A 165 23.73 -7.42 6.39
N LEU A 166 23.71 -7.32 7.73
CA LEU A 166 24.17 -6.14 8.46
C LEU A 166 25.70 -6.11 8.63
N GLY A 167 26.40 -7.14 8.13
CA GLY A 167 27.86 -7.24 8.18
C GLY A 167 28.40 -7.59 9.58
N PHE A 168 27.62 -8.27 10.42
CA PHE A 168 28.16 -8.87 11.65
C PHE A 168 29.05 -10.06 11.30
N LYS A 169 30.06 -10.30 12.13
CA LYS A 169 30.99 -11.43 11.96
C LYS A 169 30.26 -12.77 12.07
N ASP A 170 29.35 -12.86 13.04
CA ASP A 170 28.53 -14.03 13.31
C ASP A 170 27.25 -13.64 14.07
N THR A 171 26.41 -14.63 14.35
CA THR A 171 25.18 -14.46 15.10
C THR A 171 25.40 -14.10 16.57
N HIS A 172 26.52 -14.49 17.17
CA HIS A 172 26.86 -14.19 18.55
C HIS A 172 27.17 -12.70 18.71
N ALA A 173 27.93 -12.12 17.78
CA ALA A 173 28.19 -10.68 17.70
C ALA A 173 26.88 -9.87 17.59
N LEU A 174 25.93 -10.34 16.77
CA LEU A 174 24.60 -9.73 16.69
C LEU A 174 23.83 -9.83 18.01
N LYS A 175 23.85 -10.98 18.69
CA LYS A 175 23.21 -11.16 20.00
C LYS A 175 23.82 -10.21 21.04
N THR A 176 25.14 -10.13 21.12
CA THR A 176 25.87 -9.24 22.04
C THR A 176 25.55 -7.77 21.77
N PHE A 177 25.51 -7.37 20.50
CA PHE A 177 25.10 -6.03 20.08
C PHE A 177 23.68 -5.70 20.56
N LEU A 178 22.73 -6.63 20.34
CA LEU A 178 21.34 -6.47 20.77
C LEU A 178 21.14 -6.65 22.29
N ALA A 179 22.07 -7.24 23.03
CA ALA A 179 21.99 -7.34 24.49
C ALA A 179 22.13 -5.96 25.16
N ASN A 180 22.84 -5.02 24.50
CA ASN A 180 23.06 -3.68 25.02
C ASN A 180 21.77 -2.84 25.02
N LYS A 181 21.31 -2.45 26.22
CA LYS A 181 20.08 -1.64 26.42
C LYS A 181 20.14 -0.28 25.72
N ALA A 182 21.30 0.37 25.69
CA ALA A 182 21.46 1.68 25.04
C ALA A 182 21.35 1.55 23.51
N VAL A 183 21.96 0.50 22.93
CA VAL A 183 21.83 0.17 21.51
C VAL A 183 20.37 -0.11 21.15
N LYS A 184 19.69 -0.99 21.91
CA LYS A 184 18.26 -1.28 21.73
C LYS A 184 17.40 -0.01 21.75
N SER A 185 17.61 0.85 22.74
CA SER A 185 16.88 2.12 22.89
C SER A 185 17.14 3.06 21.69
N ARG A 186 18.38 3.18 21.23
CA ARG A 186 18.73 4.01 20.06
C ARG A 186 18.10 3.48 18.77
N ILE A 187 18.16 2.16 18.52
CA ILE A 187 17.53 1.54 17.34
C ILE A 187 16.01 1.77 17.38
N LEU A 188 15.38 1.55 18.53
CA LEU A 188 13.94 1.70 18.68
C LEU A 188 13.51 3.16 18.46
N LYS A 189 14.21 4.14 19.06
CA LYS A 189 13.96 5.56 18.82
C LYS A 189 14.17 5.94 17.35
N GLY A 190 15.21 5.43 16.71
CA GLY A 190 15.46 5.65 15.28
C GLY A 190 14.32 5.13 14.40
N LYS A 191 13.81 3.93 14.70
CA LYS A 191 12.64 3.35 14.02
C LYS A 191 11.39 4.20 14.17
N PHE A 192 11.08 4.63 15.39
CA PHE A 192 9.94 5.52 15.62
C PHE A 192 10.12 6.87 14.94
N GLY A 193 11.33 7.44 14.94
CA GLY A 193 11.62 8.68 14.23
C GLY A 193 11.37 8.56 12.72
N ILE A 194 11.86 7.49 12.08
CA ILE A 194 11.60 7.23 10.66
C ILE A 194 10.10 7.04 10.41
N MET A 195 9.43 6.21 11.22
CA MET A 195 7.98 5.98 11.10
C MET A 195 7.18 7.28 11.22
N THR A 196 7.48 8.13 12.21
CA THR A 196 6.82 9.42 12.39
C THR A 196 7.05 10.34 11.19
N LEU A 197 8.26 10.36 10.65
CA LEU A 197 8.58 11.16 9.45
C LEU A 197 7.82 10.66 8.22
N ASP A 198 7.75 9.34 8.00
CA ASP A 198 6.97 8.75 6.92
C ASP A 198 5.48 9.09 7.07
N LEU A 199 4.93 8.97 8.29
CA LEU A 199 3.54 9.28 8.57
C LEU A 199 3.25 10.78 8.40
N LEU A 200 4.19 11.66 8.76
CA LEU A 200 4.11 13.10 8.51
C LEU A 200 4.10 13.39 7.01
N ALA A 201 4.98 12.74 6.25
CA ALA A 201 5.03 12.88 4.79
C ALA A 201 3.69 12.43 4.18
N MET A 202 3.19 11.25 4.55
CA MET A 202 1.90 10.74 4.08
C MET A 202 0.73 11.68 4.44
N MET A 203 0.72 12.22 5.66
CA MET A 203 -0.26 13.23 6.08
C MET A 203 -0.20 14.46 5.19
N SER A 204 1.01 14.98 4.95
CA SER A 204 1.24 16.19 4.15
C SER A 204 0.77 15.98 2.72
N VAL A 205 1.11 14.82 2.13
CA VAL A 205 0.68 14.44 0.78
C VAL A 205 -0.83 14.34 0.69
N GLY A 206 -1.49 13.64 1.60
CA GLY A 206 -2.94 13.49 1.52
C GLY A 206 -3.70 14.80 1.76
N GLN A 207 -3.19 15.68 2.60
CA GLN A 207 -3.73 17.04 2.77
C GLN A 207 -3.55 17.88 1.52
N LEU A 208 -2.32 17.96 1.00
CA LEU A 208 -2.04 18.68 -0.24
C LEU A 208 -2.90 18.15 -1.38
N GLN A 209 -3.02 16.83 -1.53
CA GLN A 209 -3.81 16.19 -2.56
C GLN A 209 -5.30 16.51 -2.44
N ALA A 210 -5.87 16.43 -1.23
CA ALA A 210 -7.29 16.67 -0.98
C ALA A 210 -7.68 18.13 -1.26
N TRP A 211 -6.85 19.09 -0.84
CA TRP A 211 -7.18 20.51 -0.90
C TRP A 211 -6.68 21.19 -2.19
N ALA A 212 -5.48 20.86 -2.65
CA ALA A 212 -4.91 21.47 -3.86
C ALA A 212 -5.70 21.05 -5.11
N LYS A 213 -6.22 19.81 -5.18
CA LYS A 213 -7.07 19.39 -6.31
C LYS A 213 -8.32 20.28 -6.44
N ASN A 214 -8.95 20.62 -5.32
CA ASN A 214 -10.15 21.45 -5.31
C ASN A 214 -9.81 22.87 -5.72
N ALA A 215 -8.75 23.45 -5.13
CA ALA A 215 -8.32 24.80 -5.45
C ALA A 215 -7.93 24.95 -6.93
N MET A 216 -7.19 23.98 -7.49
CA MET A 216 -6.83 23.98 -8.91
C MET A 216 -8.06 23.84 -9.80
N THR A 217 -9.02 23.00 -9.42
CA THR A 217 -10.25 22.80 -10.20
C THR A 217 -11.13 24.04 -10.18
N GLU A 218 -11.34 24.66 -9.02
CA GLU A 218 -12.06 25.93 -8.91
C GLU A 218 -11.38 27.00 -9.78
N LYS A 219 -10.05 27.11 -9.71
CA LYS A 219 -9.27 28.09 -10.48
C LYS A 219 -9.36 27.87 -12.00
N LEU A 220 -9.31 26.63 -12.46
CA LEU A 220 -9.26 26.31 -13.89
C LEU A 220 -10.65 26.21 -14.53
N SER A 221 -11.66 25.84 -13.75
CA SER A 221 -13.04 25.75 -14.25
C SER A 221 -13.83 27.03 -14.10
N GLY A 222 -13.45 27.91 -13.17
CA GLY A 222 -14.27 29.05 -12.76
C GLY A 222 -15.55 28.64 -12.03
N ARG A 223 -15.74 27.33 -11.77
CA ARG A 223 -16.95 26.75 -11.16
C ARG A 223 -16.61 26.19 -9.79
N GLN A 224 -17.56 26.31 -8.88
CA GLN A 224 -17.47 25.73 -7.54
C GLN A 224 -18.33 24.46 -7.46
N GLY A 225 -18.03 23.59 -6.48
CA GLY A 225 -18.74 22.33 -6.28
C GLY A 225 -18.05 21.13 -6.93
N PHE A 226 -18.68 19.96 -6.82
CA PHE A 226 -18.09 18.70 -7.27
C PHE A 226 -17.93 18.66 -8.79
N SER A 227 -16.68 18.57 -9.26
CA SER A 227 -16.36 18.55 -10.68
C SER A 227 -16.96 17.38 -11.43
N GLY A 228 -17.25 16.27 -10.75
CA GLY A 228 -17.98 15.15 -11.33
C GLY A 228 -19.37 15.53 -11.84
N GLU A 229 -19.99 16.59 -11.32
CA GLU A 229 -21.36 16.98 -11.67
C GLU A 229 -21.44 18.02 -12.79
N PHE A 230 -20.33 18.67 -13.13
CA PHE A 230 -20.27 19.84 -14.02
C PHE A 230 -20.92 19.64 -15.41
N THR A 231 -21.05 18.42 -15.90
CA THR A 231 -21.60 18.14 -17.23
C THR A 231 -23.11 17.94 -17.27
N TYR A 232 -23.76 17.75 -16.14
CA TYR A 232 -25.17 17.40 -16.10
C TYR A 232 -25.96 18.12 -15.01
N THR A 233 -25.35 19.09 -14.31
CA THR A 233 -26.05 19.97 -13.36
C THR A 233 -25.90 21.44 -13.73
N SER A 234 -26.93 22.22 -13.36
CA SER A 234 -26.93 23.67 -13.49
C SER A 234 -26.01 24.32 -12.45
N ASP A 235 -25.37 25.44 -12.79
CA ASP A 235 -24.53 26.20 -11.86
C ASP A 235 -25.27 26.65 -10.60
N ALA A 236 -26.54 27.07 -10.73
CA ALA A 236 -27.34 27.49 -9.60
C ALA A 236 -27.52 26.36 -8.55
N TYR A 237 -27.71 25.12 -9.00
CA TYR A 237 -27.78 23.94 -8.13
C TYR A 237 -26.43 23.67 -7.46
N LEU A 238 -25.33 23.70 -8.22
CA LEU A 238 -23.98 23.47 -7.69
C LEU A 238 -23.57 24.52 -6.66
N THR A 239 -23.89 25.79 -6.91
CA THR A 239 -23.62 26.86 -5.96
C THR A 239 -24.38 26.63 -4.66
N ASP A 240 -25.67 26.33 -4.74
CA ASP A 240 -26.55 26.07 -3.59
C ASP A 240 -26.06 24.90 -2.73
N THR A 241 -25.74 23.75 -3.35
CA THR A 241 -25.26 22.57 -2.62
C THR A 241 -23.87 22.76 -1.99
N ASN A 242 -23.05 23.65 -2.56
CA ASN A 242 -21.69 23.92 -2.11
C ASN A 242 -21.59 25.06 -1.06
N GLN A 243 -22.67 25.79 -0.76
CA GLN A 243 -22.64 26.92 0.20
C GLN A 243 -22.09 26.52 1.58
N ASN A 244 -22.60 25.41 2.13
CA ASN A 244 -22.16 24.90 3.43
C ASN A 244 -20.68 24.51 3.42
N TYR A 245 -20.18 23.98 2.30
CA TYR A 245 -18.75 23.67 2.18
C TYR A 245 -17.91 24.94 2.19
N GLN A 246 -18.28 25.97 1.43
CA GLN A 246 -17.52 27.22 1.40
C GLN A 246 -17.49 27.90 2.77
N ALA A 247 -18.62 27.92 3.49
CA ALA A 247 -18.69 28.48 4.84
C ALA A 247 -17.80 27.74 5.85
N GLU A 248 -17.67 26.41 5.71
CA GLU A 248 -16.93 25.57 6.67
C GLU A 248 -15.52 25.18 6.21
N LYS A 249 -15.08 25.61 5.03
CA LYS A 249 -13.85 25.14 4.36
C LYS A 249 -12.63 25.18 5.27
N GLY A 250 -12.39 26.31 5.94
CA GLY A 250 -11.27 26.51 6.84
C GLY A 250 -11.33 25.62 8.09
N LYS A 251 -12.52 25.48 8.70
CA LYS A 251 -12.74 24.58 9.85
C LYS A 251 -12.47 23.12 9.47
N ARG A 252 -13.01 22.68 8.33
CA ARG A 252 -12.81 21.32 7.81
C ARG A 252 -11.34 21.03 7.50
N PHE A 253 -10.60 22.00 6.95
CA PHE A 253 -9.15 21.90 6.74
C PHE A 253 -8.42 21.60 8.05
N TRP A 254 -8.64 22.41 9.09
CA TRP A 254 -7.98 22.22 10.38
C TRP A 254 -8.40 20.92 11.07
N GLN A 255 -9.66 20.52 10.96
CA GLN A 255 -10.12 19.22 11.47
C GLN A 255 -9.43 18.05 10.76
N GLY A 256 -9.28 18.13 9.44
CA GLY A 256 -8.52 17.16 8.67
C GLY A 256 -7.05 17.11 9.12
N MET A 257 -6.40 18.26 9.25
CA MET A 257 -5.01 18.37 9.71
C MET A 257 -4.84 17.77 11.11
N ALA A 258 -5.73 18.11 12.05
CA ALA A 258 -5.71 17.59 13.41
C ALA A 258 -5.93 16.07 13.43
N ALA A 259 -6.87 15.54 12.64
CA ALA A 259 -7.11 14.11 12.56
C ALA A 259 -5.92 13.35 11.96
N GLY A 260 -5.29 13.88 10.91
CA GLY A 260 -4.07 13.31 10.32
C GLY A 260 -2.89 13.33 11.31
N PHE A 261 -2.71 14.44 12.02
CA PHE A 261 -1.60 14.57 12.96
C PHE A 261 -1.81 13.73 14.21
N LEU A 262 -2.94 13.90 14.91
CA LEU A 262 -3.22 13.19 16.15
C LEU A 262 -3.44 11.69 15.91
N GLY A 263 -4.24 11.33 14.91
CA GLY A 263 -4.58 9.94 14.61
C GLY A 263 -3.50 9.21 13.82
N GLY A 264 -2.99 9.84 12.75
CA GLY A 264 -2.00 9.23 11.87
C GLY A 264 -0.58 9.29 12.44
N VAL A 265 -0.10 10.49 12.79
CA VAL A 265 1.31 10.72 13.15
C VAL A 265 1.62 10.40 14.60
N VAL A 266 0.72 10.74 15.54
CA VAL A 266 0.98 10.61 16.98
C VAL A 266 0.45 9.28 17.53
N ALA A 267 -0.83 8.97 17.28
CA ALA A 267 -1.46 7.81 17.90
C ALA A 267 -0.83 6.49 17.45
N ILE A 268 -0.47 6.32 16.17
CA ILE A 268 0.12 5.07 15.67
C ILE A 268 1.46 4.76 16.39
N PRO A 269 2.48 5.64 16.40
CA PRO A 269 3.69 5.43 17.18
C PRO A 269 3.45 5.26 18.68
N ALA A 270 2.52 6.02 19.26
CA ALA A 270 2.21 5.94 20.69
C ALA A 270 1.61 4.58 21.08
N VAL A 271 0.68 4.05 20.28
CA VAL A 271 0.09 2.71 20.48
C VAL A 271 1.17 1.63 20.39
N LEU A 272 2.08 1.73 19.42
CA LEU A 272 3.18 0.77 19.30
C LEU A 272 4.18 0.86 20.46
N TRP A 273 4.55 2.08 20.87
CA TRP A 273 5.45 2.31 22.00
C TRP A 273 4.88 1.81 23.32
N THR A 274 3.61 2.11 23.58
CA THR A 274 2.89 1.64 24.77
C THR A 274 2.74 0.12 24.77
N GLY A 275 2.42 -0.48 23.62
CA GLY A 275 2.37 -1.93 23.43
C GLY A 275 3.69 -2.65 23.73
N LEU A 276 4.81 -2.09 23.24
CA LEU A 276 6.15 -2.63 23.49
C LEU A 276 6.57 -2.54 24.96
N LYS A 277 6.10 -1.53 25.70
CA LYS A 277 6.43 -1.34 27.12
C LYS A 277 5.54 -2.12 28.08
N ALA A 278 4.36 -2.55 27.65
CA ALA A 278 3.44 -3.26 28.51
C ALA A 278 4.05 -4.58 29.02
N LYS A 279 4.13 -4.78 30.34
CA LYS A 279 4.70 -6.01 30.93
C LYS A 279 3.71 -7.18 30.93
N GLN A 280 2.40 -6.91 31.01
CA GLN A 280 1.34 -7.93 31.07
C GLN A 280 0.44 -7.92 29.83
N SER A 281 -0.04 -9.11 29.45
CA SER A 281 -0.88 -9.38 28.29
C SER A 281 -2.36 -9.57 28.67
N LYS A 282 -2.96 -8.61 29.41
CA LYS A 282 -4.41 -8.61 29.67
C LYS A 282 -5.08 -7.39 29.02
N GLY A 283 -6.33 -7.56 28.56
CA GLY A 283 -7.14 -6.49 27.96
C GLY A 283 -6.55 -5.88 26.68
N LEU A 284 -6.74 -4.57 26.51
CA LEU A 284 -6.28 -3.80 25.33
C LEU A 284 -4.77 -3.94 25.07
N ALA A 285 -3.95 -4.05 26.13
CA ALA A 285 -2.51 -4.25 25.99
C ALA A 285 -2.16 -5.58 25.29
N ARG A 286 -2.96 -6.64 25.48
CA ARG A 286 -2.81 -7.91 24.73
C ARG A 286 -3.14 -7.72 23.27
N VAL A 287 -4.23 -7.00 22.97
CA VAL A 287 -4.65 -6.71 21.60
C VAL A 287 -3.54 -5.94 20.89
N VAL A 288 -3.07 -4.83 21.48
CA VAL A 288 -1.99 -4.03 20.91
C VAL A 288 -0.72 -4.87 20.68
N LYS A 289 -0.31 -5.69 21.66
CA LYS A 289 0.84 -6.59 21.49
C LYS A 289 0.69 -7.58 20.35
N ASN A 290 -0.51 -8.11 20.14
CA ASN A 290 -0.78 -9.01 19.02
C ASN A 290 -0.71 -8.30 17.66
N VAL A 291 -0.92 -6.97 17.62
CA VAL A 291 -0.80 -6.20 16.38
C VAL A 291 0.62 -5.71 16.09
N ILE A 292 1.51 -5.57 17.08
CA ILE A 292 2.90 -5.12 16.87
C ILE A 292 3.62 -5.88 15.73
N PRO A 293 3.56 -7.22 15.63
CA PRO A 293 4.17 -7.95 14.53
C PRO A 293 3.71 -7.51 13.15
N HIS A 294 2.47 -7.05 13.09
CA HIS A 294 1.82 -6.60 11.89
C HIS A 294 2.17 -5.17 11.50
N PHE A 295 2.91 -4.42 12.34
CA PHE A 295 3.42 -3.07 12.06
C PHE A 295 4.91 -3.05 11.65
N ASN A 296 5.50 -4.21 11.37
CA ASN A 296 6.93 -4.31 11.06
C ASN A 296 7.31 -3.68 9.71
N TYR A 297 8.39 -2.88 9.76
CA TYR A 297 9.14 -2.36 8.61
C TYR A 297 10.19 -3.39 8.18
N HIS A 298 9.77 -4.53 7.65
CA HIS A 298 10.72 -5.58 7.30
C HIS A 298 11.07 -5.59 5.82
N ASN A 299 12.31 -5.97 5.47
CA ASN A 299 12.77 -6.24 4.09
C ASN A 299 12.63 -5.11 3.06
N GLY A 300 12.93 -3.86 3.42
CA GLY A 300 12.78 -2.72 2.48
C GLY A 300 11.33 -2.48 2.04
N ILE A 301 10.37 -3.04 2.78
CA ILE A 301 8.96 -2.74 2.66
C ILE A 301 8.72 -1.49 3.51
N PHE A 302 8.48 -0.36 2.85
CA PHE A 302 8.36 0.96 3.46
C PHE A 302 7.29 1.02 4.57
N MET A 303 6.25 0.18 4.53
CA MET A 303 5.24 0.09 5.59
C MET A 303 4.54 -1.28 5.56
N SER A 304 4.21 -1.83 6.72
CA SER A 304 3.33 -3.00 6.80
C SER A 304 1.92 -2.71 6.24
N ARG A 305 1.16 -3.74 5.85
CA ARG A 305 -0.23 -3.57 5.37
C ARG A 305 -1.11 -2.81 6.36
N TRP A 306 -0.95 -3.05 7.66
CA TRP A 306 -1.75 -2.42 8.71
C TRP A 306 -1.35 -0.98 8.95
N LEU A 307 -0.06 -0.68 8.86
CA LEU A 307 0.42 0.71 8.90
C LEU A 307 -0.10 1.49 7.69
N ILE A 308 -0.08 0.89 6.50
CA ILE A 308 -0.65 1.48 5.28
C ILE A 308 -2.14 1.75 5.46
N LEU A 309 -2.89 0.78 6.01
CA LEU A 309 -4.33 0.95 6.27
C LEU A 309 -4.59 2.09 7.26
N ALA A 310 -3.93 2.07 8.40
CA ALA A 310 -4.10 3.10 9.43
C ALA A 310 -3.69 4.49 8.90
N SER A 311 -2.55 4.57 8.22
CA SER A 311 -2.10 5.80 7.57
C SER A 311 -3.12 6.25 6.54
N ALA A 312 -3.64 5.38 5.69
CA ALA A 312 -4.58 5.81 4.68
C ALA A 312 -5.94 6.26 5.25
N ILE A 313 -6.39 5.73 6.38
CA ILE A 313 -7.57 6.24 7.07
C ILE A 313 -7.33 7.68 7.54
N PHE A 314 -6.28 7.91 8.32
CA PHE A 314 -6.03 9.22 8.96
C PHE A 314 -5.42 10.26 8.03
N ASN A 315 -4.58 9.83 7.10
CA ASN A 315 -3.81 10.70 6.21
C ASN A 315 -4.40 10.74 4.79
N GLY A 316 -5.33 9.86 4.42
CA GLY A 316 -5.96 9.84 3.10
C GLY A 316 -7.47 10.09 3.17
N ILE A 317 -8.23 9.14 3.71
CA ILE A 317 -9.70 9.15 3.74
C ILE A 317 -10.23 10.38 4.48
N ILE A 318 -9.80 10.60 5.73
CA ILE A 318 -10.32 11.71 6.53
C ILE A 318 -10.04 13.06 5.85
N PRO A 319 -8.81 13.38 5.40
CA PRO A 319 -8.53 14.61 4.66
C PRO A 319 -9.42 14.78 3.44
N GLN A 320 -9.58 13.73 2.64
CA GLN A 320 -10.43 13.82 1.45
C GLN A 320 -11.92 13.97 1.82
N LEU A 321 -12.41 13.38 2.93
CA LEU A 321 -13.80 13.56 3.42
C LEU A 321 -14.05 14.99 3.88
N MET A 322 -13.05 15.60 4.50
CA MET A 322 -13.12 16.99 4.93
C MET A 322 -13.05 17.95 3.74
N ALA A 323 -12.30 17.58 2.69
CA ALA A 323 -12.20 18.36 1.47
C ALA A 323 -13.38 18.16 0.49
N ALA A 324 -14.17 17.10 0.64
CA ALA A 324 -15.30 16.84 -0.26
C ALA A 324 -16.35 17.96 -0.21
N ARG A 325 -16.73 18.43 -1.40
CA ARG A 325 -17.52 19.64 -1.64
C ARG A 325 -19.00 19.45 -1.33
N ASP A 326 -19.53 18.25 -1.59
CA ASP A 326 -20.91 17.89 -1.31
C ASP A 326 -21.05 16.44 -0.81
N GLY A 327 -22.31 16.01 -0.59
CA GLY A 327 -22.62 14.65 -0.15
C GLY A 327 -22.36 13.57 -1.21
N GLN A 328 -22.39 13.92 -2.50
CA GLN A 328 -22.19 12.97 -3.59
C GLN A 328 -20.70 12.68 -3.77
N GLU A 329 -19.85 13.70 -3.72
CA GLU A 329 -18.39 13.54 -3.69
C GLU A 329 -17.97 12.71 -2.47
N LYS A 330 -18.53 13.00 -1.27
CA LYS A 330 -18.28 12.21 -0.06
C LYS A 330 -18.63 10.73 -0.26
N ARG A 331 -19.81 10.44 -0.80
CA ARG A 331 -20.24 9.05 -1.06
C ARG A 331 -19.31 8.37 -2.05
N GLU A 332 -19.06 9.00 -3.19
CA GLU A 332 -18.23 8.43 -4.25
C GLU A 332 -16.83 8.11 -3.72
N MET A 333 -16.26 9.01 -2.95
CA MET A 333 -14.96 8.84 -2.34
C MET A 333 -14.93 7.76 -1.26
N LEU A 334 -15.97 7.64 -0.41
CA LEU A 334 -16.10 6.53 0.53
C LEU A 334 -16.17 5.17 -0.17
N ILE A 335 -16.96 5.08 -1.24
CA ILE A 335 -17.11 3.83 -2.01
C ILE A 335 -15.78 3.48 -2.71
N ASN A 336 -15.19 4.45 -3.42
CA ASN A 336 -13.91 4.26 -4.12
C ASN A 336 -12.83 3.80 -3.14
N THR A 337 -12.68 4.54 -2.04
CA THR A 337 -11.61 4.26 -1.08
C THR A 337 -11.87 2.98 -0.29
N GLY A 338 -13.11 2.75 0.15
CA GLY A 338 -13.50 1.54 0.85
C GLY A 338 -13.27 0.28 0.02
N ALA A 339 -13.59 0.33 -1.27
CA ALA A 339 -13.32 -0.78 -2.18
C ALA A 339 -11.81 -0.98 -2.41
N ILE A 340 -11.03 0.08 -2.65
CA ILE A 340 -9.56 -0.04 -2.78
C ILE A 340 -8.97 -0.73 -1.54
N PHE A 341 -9.38 -0.32 -0.33
CA PHE A 341 -8.91 -0.96 0.91
C PHE A 341 -9.39 -2.40 1.06
N PHE A 342 -10.65 -2.67 0.75
CA PHE A 342 -11.17 -4.03 0.75
C PHE A 342 -10.36 -4.93 -0.18
N PHE A 343 -10.09 -4.48 -1.40
CA PHE A 343 -9.34 -5.24 -2.40
C PHE A 343 -7.86 -5.40 -2.02
N PHE A 344 -7.22 -4.35 -1.49
CA PHE A 344 -5.84 -4.40 -1.02
C PHE A 344 -5.66 -5.32 0.19
N MET A 345 -6.58 -5.26 1.16
CA MET A 345 -6.46 -6.03 2.41
C MET A 345 -6.93 -7.48 2.23
N VAL A 346 -8.05 -7.67 1.54
CA VAL A 346 -8.79 -8.93 1.49
C VAL A 346 -8.91 -9.46 0.07
N GLY A 347 -9.22 -8.61 -0.90
CA GLY A 347 -9.58 -9.04 -2.26
C GLY A 347 -8.49 -9.83 -2.97
N ASP A 348 -7.23 -9.38 -2.93
CA ASP A 348 -6.12 -10.12 -3.52
C ASP A 348 -5.96 -11.49 -2.85
N SER A 349 -5.99 -11.53 -1.51
CA SER A 349 -5.85 -12.77 -0.74
C SER A 349 -7.01 -13.74 -1.03
N LEU A 350 -8.25 -13.24 -1.09
CA LEU A 350 -9.44 -14.04 -1.34
C LEU A 350 -9.45 -14.59 -2.76
N TYR A 351 -9.24 -13.75 -3.78
CA TYR A 351 -9.27 -14.21 -5.16
C TYR A 351 -8.10 -15.14 -5.48
N SER A 352 -6.88 -14.75 -5.08
CA SER A 352 -5.70 -15.60 -5.27
C SER A 352 -5.81 -16.89 -4.46
N GLY A 353 -6.37 -16.86 -3.25
CA GLY A 353 -6.55 -18.02 -2.39
C GLY A 353 -7.61 -19.00 -2.89
N LEU A 354 -8.78 -18.52 -3.31
CA LEU A 354 -9.83 -19.36 -3.91
C LEU A 354 -9.32 -20.06 -5.17
N ARG A 355 -8.61 -19.32 -6.03
CA ARG A 355 -8.02 -19.88 -7.24
C ARG A 355 -6.85 -20.81 -6.93
N ALA A 356 -6.01 -20.49 -5.95
CA ALA A 356 -4.95 -21.38 -5.48
C ALA A 356 -5.51 -22.69 -4.92
N ASN A 357 -6.65 -22.66 -4.23
CA ASN A 357 -7.33 -23.85 -3.74
C ASN A 357 -7.84 -24.74 -4.89
N HIS A 358 -8.39 -24.13 -5.93
CA HIS A 358 -8.74 -24.84 -7.15
C HIS A 358 -7.50 -25.44 -7.85
N LEU A 359 -6.38 -24.71 -7.89
CA LEU A 359 -5.13 -25.19 -8.48
C LEU A 359 -4.48 -26.30 -7.64
N GLN A 360 -4.55 -26.22 -6.31
CA GLN A 360 -4.00 -27.24 -5.40
C GLN A 360 -4.62 -28.60 -5.69
N LYS A 361 -5.95 -28.67 -5.86
CA LYS A 361 -6.65 -29.93 -6.22
C LYS A 361 -6.12 -30.56 -7.52
N LYS A 362 -5.65 -29.74 -8.47
CA LYS A 362 -5.03 -30.24 -9.72
C LYS A 362 -3.60 -30.69 -9.50
N VAL A 363 -2.85 -29.98 -8.66
CA VAL A 363 -1.47 -30.33 -8.30
C VAL A 363 -1.45 -31.62 -7.49
N ASP A 364 -2.30 -31.78 -6.49
CA ASP A 364 -2.39 -33.00 -5.66
C ASP A 364 -2.66 -34.24 -6.52
N LYS A 365 -3.42 -34.08 -7.61
CA LYS A 365 -3.67 -35.15 -8.58
C LYS A 365 -2.45 -35.47 -9.46
N LEU A 366 -1.63 -34.48 -9.78
CA LEU A 366 -0.46 -34.63 -10.66
C LEU A 366 0.81 -35.02 -9.89
N PHE A 367 0.92 -34.62 -8.62
CA PHE A 367 2.09 -34.81 -7.77
C PHE A 367 1.65 -35.17 -6.33
N PRO A 368 1.13 -36.39 -6.11
CA PRO A 368 0.60 -36.79 -4.79
C PRO A 368 1.66 -36.75 -3.67
N ASP A 369 2.95 -36.92 -4.02
CA ASP A 369 4.06 -36.90 -3.05
C ASP A 369 4.55 -35.49 -2.71
N LEU A 370 4.06 -34.45 -3.40
CA LEU A 370 4.52 -33.08 -3.21
C LEU A 370 3.88 -32.46 -1.97
N LYS A 371 4.64 -32.33 -0.88
CA LYS A 371 4.17 -31.73 0.39
C LYS A 371 3.95 -30.21 0.34
N ALA A 372 4.29 -29.55 -0.77
CA ALA A 372 4.22 -28.11 -0.89
C ALA A 372 2.77 -27.63 -1.12
N LYS A 373 2.32 -26.68 -0.30
CA LYS A 373 0.96 -26.12 -0.36
C LYS A 373 0.96 -24.77 -1.08
N LEU A 374 0.06 -24.61 -2.05
CA LEU A 374 -0.27 -23.33 -2.71
C LEU A 374 -1.23 -22.47 -1.89
N VAL A 375 -1.91 -23.07 -0.91
CA VAL A 375 -2.90 -22.40 -0.06
C VAL A 375 -2.47 -22.44 1.40
N GLN A 376 -2.63 -21.30 2.04
CA GLN A 376 -2.53 -21.12 3.49
C GLN A 376 -3.80 -20.46 4.03
N ARG A 377 -3.95 -20.43 5.35
CA ARG A 377 -4.98 -19.62 6.01
C ARG A 377 -4.53 -18.17 6.02
N GLY A 378 -5.28 -17.31 5.37
CA GLY A 378 -5.11 -15.86 5.35
C GLY A 378 -5.83 -15.16 6.50
N VAL A 379 -6.02 -13.86 6.32
CA VAL A 379 -6.75 -13.01 7.27
C VAL A 379 -8.18 -13.53 7.43
N TRP A 380 -8.63 -13.62 8.69
CA TRP A 380 -9.95 -14.15 9.07
C TRP A 380 -10.22 -15.60 8.63
N GLY A 381 -9.16 -16.40 8.43
CA GLY A 381 -9.30 -17.81 8.04
C GLY A 381 -9.69 -18.02 6.57
N LEU A 382 -9.77 -16.94 5.79
CA LEU A 382 -10.01 -17.02 4.35
C LEU A 382 -8.83 -17.72 3.67
N PRO A 383 -9.05 -18.47 2.57
CA PRO A 383 -7.96 -19.04 1.82
C PRO A 383 -7.09 -17.90 1.27
N ALA A 384 -5.77 -18.04 1.41
CA ALA A 384 -4.79 -17.13 0.83
C ALA A 384 -3.71 -17.91 0.10
N GLN A 385 -3.13 -17.30 -0.94
CA GLN A 385 -2.01 -17.90 -1.62
C GLN A 385 -0.78 -17.97 -0.68
N THR A 386 -0.09 -19.11 -0.68
CA THR A 386 1.22 -19.26 -0.03
C THR A 386 2.21 -18.27 -0.65
N PRO A 387 3.09 -17.61 0.13
CA PRO A 387 4.04 -16.65 -0.40
C PRO A 387 4.93 -17.32 -1.45
N LEU A 388 5.12 -16.66 -2.59
CA LEU A 388 5.94 -17.16 -3.70
C LEU A 388 7.37 -17.45 -3.25
N ARG A 389 7.88 -16.72 -2.23
CA ARG A 389 9.20 -16.99 -1.67
C ARG A 389 9.28 -18.39 -1.06
N GLU A 390 8.31 -18.75 -0.22
CA GLU A 390 8.27 -20.06 0.43
C GLU A 390 8.17 -21.18 -0.61
N ILE A 391 7.41 -20.96 -1.69
CA ILE A 391 7.31 -21.91 -2.79
C ILE A 391 8.65 -22.03 -3.53
N VAL A 392 9.28 -20.92 -3.93
CA VAL A 392 10.59 -20.95 -4.59
C VAL A 392 11.65 -21.62 -3.73
N ASP A 393 11.68 -21.31 -2.44
CA ASP A 393 12.65 -21.88 -1.49
C ASP A 393 12.42 -23.39 -1.31
N SER A 394 11.18 -23.88 -1.49
CA SER A 394 10.83 -25.30 -1.34
C SER A 394 11.07 -26.17 -2.58
N VAL A 395 10.79 -25.65 -3.79
CA VAL A 395 10.81 -26.46 -5.03
C VAL A 395 11.70 -25.89 -6.13
N GLY A 396 12.26 -24.70 -5.95
CA GLY A 396 13.03 -23.98 -6.97
C GLY A 396 12.16 -23.20 -7.96
N LYS A 397 12.80 -22.25 -8.66
CA LYS A 397 12.14 -21.33 -9.60
C LYS A 397 11.68 -21.99 -10.92
N ASP A 398 12.25 -23.12 -11.29
CA ASP A 398 11.96 -23.77 -12.59
C ASP A 398 10.83 -24.80 -12.48
N HIS A 399 10.47 -25.16 -11.24
CA HIS A 399 9.43 -26.13 -10.93
C HIS A 399 8.03 -25.64 -11.35
N LEU A 400 7.20 -26.58 -11.82
CA LEU A 400 5.84 -26.30 -12.30
C LEU A 400 4.98 -25.61 -11.24
N LEU A 401 5.09 -26.04 -9.97
CA LEU A 401 4.36 -25.46 -8.85
C LEU A 401 4.60 -23.95 -8.71
N TYR A 402 5.85 -23.51 -8.76
CA TYR A 402 6.17 -22.08 -8.69
C TYR A 402 5.62 -21.33 -9.90
N LYS A 403 5.73 -21.88 -11.12
CA LYS A 403 5.16 -21.28 -12.33
C LYS A 403 3.64 -21.10 -12.21
N MET A 404 2.93 -22.09 -11.66
CA MET A 404 1.49 -22.02 -11.40
C MET A 404 1.15 -20.97 -10.33
N ALA A 405 1.88 -20.97 -9.20
CA ALA A 405 1.70 -19.99 -8.14
C ALA A 405 1.94 -18.54 -8.64
N ARG A 406 3.01 -18.34 -9.42
CA ARG A 406 3.33 -17.05 -10.05
C ARG A 406 2.22 -16.60 -10.98
N ARG A 407 1.71 -17.49 -11.84
CA ARG A 407 0.59 -17.18 -12.74
C ARG A 407 -0.68 -16.82 -11.96
N ASN A 408 -0.96 -17.56 -10.88
CA ASN A 408 -2.10 -17.31 -9.99
C ASN A 408 -2.02 -15.91 -9.38
N TYR A 409 -0.85 -15.57 -8.83
CA TYR A 409 -0.58 -14.28 -8.23
C TYR A 409 -0.82 -13.12 -9.23
N TRP A 410 -0.17 -13.14 -10.40
CA TRP A 410 -0.35 -12.08 -11.41
C TRP A 410 -1.78 -11.98 -11.90
N SER A 411 -2.46 -13.12 -12.09
CA SER A 411 -3.87 -13.11 -12.50
C SER A 411 -4.80 -12.55 -11.43
N GLY A 412 -4.48 -12.75 -10.14
CA GLY A 412 -5.23 -12.17 -9.03
C GLY A 412 -5.01 -10.67 -8.93
N LEU A 413 -3.78 -10.21 -9.15
CA LEU A 413 -3.46 -8.79 -9.23
C LEU A 413 -4.21 -8.11 -10.39
N VAL A 414 -4.21 -8.70 -11.58
CA VAL A 414 -4.95 -8.18 -12.74
C VAL A 414 -6.45 -8.19 -12.50
N ALA A 415 -7.02 -9.28 -11.96
CA ALA A 415 -8.45 -9.34 -11.64
C ALA A 415 -8.84 -8.26 -10.61
N THR A 416 -7.99 -8.04 -9.61
CA THR A 416 -8.15 -6.97 -8.62
C THR A 416 -8.12 -5.60 -9.29
N CYS A 417 -7.18 -5.36 -10.21
CA CYS A 417 -7.11 -4.13 -10.97
C CYS A 417 -8.39 -3.90 -11.80
N LEU A 418 -8.89 -4.92 -12.51
CA LEU A 418 -10.11 -4.80 -13.31
C LEU A 418 -11.36 -4.57 -12.43
N GLY A 419 -11.45 -5.23 -11.27
CA GLY A 419 -12.56 -5.06 -10.33
C GLY A 419 -12.60 -3.65 -9.72
N VAL A 420 -11.46 -3.18 -9.19
CA VAL A 420 -11.32 -1.83 -8.62
C VAL A 420 -11.43 -0.75 -9.70
N GLY A 421 -10.97 -1.05 -10.91
CA GLY A 421 -10.77 -0.07 -11.96
C GLY A 421 -11.90 0.12 -12.94
N LEU A 422 -12.50 -0.96 -13.39
CA LEU A 422 -13.55 -0.89 -14.39
C LEU A 422 -14.91 -0.97 -13.71
N VAL A 423 -15.12 -2.03 -12.93
CA VAL A 423 -16.45 -2.30 -12.36
C VAL A 423 -16.86 -1.20 -11.39
N LEU A 424 -15.98 -0.83 -10.46
CA LEU A 424 -16.31 0.14 -9.43
C LEU A 424 -16.58 1.56 -10.00
N PRO A 425 -15.72 2.15 -10.85
CA PRO A 425 -15.97 3.49 -11.37
C PRO A 425 -17.16 3.54 -12.32
N LEU A 426 -17.43 2.47 -13.09
CA LEU A 426 -18.63 2.41 -13.94
C LEU A 426 -19.91 2.36 -13.11
N LEU A 427 -19.94 1.56 -12.04
CA LEU A 427 -21.06 1.53 -11.12
C LEU A 427 -21.25 2.88 -10.43
N ASN A 428 -20.16 3.46 -9.89
CA ASN A 428 -20.20 4.77 -9.24
C ASN A 428 -20.65 5.88 -10.18
N TYR A 429 -20.18 5.88 -11.43
CA TYR A 429 -20.64 6.83 -12.45
C TYR A 429 -22.16 6.75 -12.63
N ARG A 430 -22.69 5.53 -12.85
CA ARG A 430 -24.13 5.32 -13.06
C ARG A 430 -24.95 5.74 -11.84
N PHE A 431 -24.54 5.33 -10.65
CA PHE A 431 -25.26 5.68 -9.42
C PHE A 431 -25.20 7.17 -9.11
N THR A 432 -24.03 7.80 -9.24
CA THR A 432 -23.87 9.24 -8.99
C THR A 432 -24.65 10.07 -10.00
N LYS A 433 -24.55 9.78 -11.30
CA LYS A 433 -25.32 10.50 -12.32
C LYS A 433 -26.82 10.42 -12.06
N HIS A 434 -27.36 9.21 -11.83
CA HIS A 434 -28.78 9.02 -11.57
C HIS A 434 -29.23 9.77 -10.31
N LYS A 435 -28.45 9.67 -9.22
CA LYS A 435 -28.80 10.31 -7.96
C LYS A 435 -28.79 11.83 -8.06
N VAL A 436 -27.78 12.40 -8.73
CA VAL A 436 -27.66 13.84 -8.91
C VAL A 436 -28.78 14.40 -9.77
N MET A 437 -29.15 13.74 -10.87
CA MET A 437 -30.28 14.16 -11.71
C MET A 437 -31.59 14.17 -10.92
N GLN A 438 -31.81 13.16 -10.07
CA GLN A 438 -32.97 13.10 -9.18
C GLN A 438 -32.95 14.21 -8.13
N ASP A 439 -31.80 14.47 -7.51
CA ASP A 439 -31.68 15.50 -6.47
C ASP A 439 -31.88 16.91 -7.07
N GLN A 440 -31.36 17.15 -8.27
CA GLN A 440 -31.58 18.39 -9.00
C GLN A 440 -33.05 18.58 -9.43
N SER A 441 -33.75 17.53 -9.87
CA SER A 441 -35.16 17.65 -10.24
C SER A 441 -36.04 18.00 -9.03
N VAL A 442 -35.75 17.39 -7.87
CA VAL A 442 -36.40 17.72 -6.61
C VAL A 442 -36.11 19.17 -6.20
N TRP A 443 -34.86 19.61 -6.36
CA TRP A 443 -34.44 20.98 -6.06
C TRP A 443 -35.16 22.01 -6.94
N LEU A 444 -35.26 21.76 -8.25
CA LEU A 444 -36.00 22.61 -9.19
C LEU A 444 -37.50 22.68 -8.84
N ALA A 445 -38.12 21.54 -8.55
CA ALA A 445 -39.53 21.49 -8.18
C ALA A 445 -39.81 22.30 -6.90
N LYS A 446 -38.93 22.20 -5.89
CA LYS A 446 -39.01 23.01 -4.67
C LYS A 446 -38.91 24.51 -4.95
N ARG A 447 -37.99 24.94 -5.81
CA ARG A 447 -37.85 26.36 -6.19
C ARG A 447 -39.01 26.89 -7.02
N ALA A 448 -39.65 26.03 -7.81
CA ALA A 448 -40.86 26.37 -8.55
C ALA A 448 -42.13 26.40 -7.68
N GLY A 449 -42.01 26.17 -6.35
CA GLY A 449 -43.17 26.14 -5.44
C GLY A 449 -44.03 24.88 -5.55
N HIS A 450 -43.57 23.85 -6.27
CA HIS A 450 -44.28 22.59 -6.39
C HIS A 450 -43.94 21.66 -5.22
N HIS A 451 -44.98 21.09 -4.58
CA HIS A 451 -44.82 19.95 -3.69
C HIS A 451 -44.44 18.72 -4.52
N TYR A 452 -43.15 18.40 -4.54
CA TYR A 452 -42.66 17.19 -5.19
C TYR A 452 -42.85 15.99 -4.26
N GLU A 453 -43.83 15.13 -4.54
CA GLU A 453 -43.82 13.77 -3.99
C GLU A 453 -42.71 12.97 -4.68
N PRO A 454 -41.75 12.39 -3.93
CA PRO A 454 -40.75 11.53 -4.55
C PRO A 454 -41.46 10.32 -5.18
N LEU A 455 -41.45 10.25 -6.51
CA LEU A 455 -41.92 9.09 -7.26
C LEU A 455 -41.26 7.82 -6.70
N LYS A 456 -42.02 7.07 -5.89
CA LYS A 456 -41.58 5.85 -5.19
C LYS A 456 -41.30 4.66 -6.12
N ARG A 457 -41.23 4.84 -7.44
CA ARG A 457 -41.01 3.75 -8.39
C ARG A 457 -39.87 4.04 -9.35
N TYR A 458 -38.83 3.25 -9.19
CA TYR A 458 -37.73 3.01 -10.12
C TYR A 458 -38.26 2.43 -11.46
N ARG A 459 -38.98 3.21 -12.25
CA ARG A 459 -39.00 2.98 -13.71
C ARG A 459 -37.93 3.88 -14.29
N LEU A 460 -36.90 3.25 -14.86
CA LEU A 460 -35.91 3.87 -15.73
C LEU A 460 -36.66 4.79 -16.71
N LEU A 461 -36.65 6.10 -16.45
CA LEU A 461 -37.22 7.06 -17.38
C LEU A 461 -36.33 7.04 -18.63
N PRO A 462 -36.90 6.80 -19.83
CA PRO A 462 -36.17 6.98 -21.07
C PRO A 462 -35.76 8.46 -21.18
N ASP A 463 -34.47 8.68 -21.41
CA ASP A 463 -33.82 9.93 -21.86
C ASP A 463 -34.60 11.24 -21.61
N MET A 464 -34.30 11.93 -20.50
CA MET A 464 -34.69 13.33 -20.28
C MET A 464 -33.88 14.30 -21.16
N ARG A 465 -33.78 14.04 -22.47
CA ARG A 465 -33.12 14.96 -23.44
C ARG A 465 -34.02 16.12 -23.88
N HIS A 466 -35.29 16.13 -23.48
CA HIS A 466 -36.27 17.11 -23.96
C HIS A 466 -36.74 18.14 -22.93
N PHE A 467 -36.13 18.21 -21.74
CA PHE A 467 -36.33 19.34 -20.83
C PHE A 467 -35.27 20.42 -21.10
N VAL A 468 -35.33 21.03 -22.29
CA VAL A 468 -34.80 22.37 -22.52
C VAL A 468 -35.97 23.32 -22.27
N PRO A 469 -35.90 24.25 -21.31
CA PRO A 469 -36.90 25.29 -21.18
C PRO A 469 -36.86 26.12 -22.47
N SER A 470 -37.91 26.03 -23.28
CA SER A 470 -38.16 27.04 -24.30
C SER A 470 -38.42 28.35 -23.58
N THR A 471 -37.49 29.30 -23.74
CA THR A 471 -37.66 30.75 -23.62
C THR A 471 -38.20 31.31 -22.29
N MET A 472 -37.34 32.05 -21.59
CA MET A 472 -37.67 33.39 -21.09
C MET A 472 -36.71 34.39 -21.73
#